data_AF-A0A2N2FDZ6-F1
#
_entry.id   AF-A0A2N2FDZ6-F1
#
_cell.length_a   1.000
_cell.length_b   1.000
_cell.length_c   1.000
_cell.angle_alpha   90.00
_cell.angle_beta   90.00
_cell.angle_gamma   90.00
#
_symmetry.space_group_name_H-M   'P 1'
#
loop_
_entity.id
_entity.type
_entity.pdbx_description
1 polymer ?
#
loop_
_entity_poly.entity_id
_entity_poly.type
_entity_poly.pdbx_seq_one_letter_code
_entity_poly.pdbx_strand_id
1 'polypeptide(L)' 'KASVSYAVADRKRAFTDDKYGYEMDLTATYKITNNLSYMLGGGYLKAGDYYKGINAANNVDNNYLLINKLTLTF' A
#
# COMPACT_ATOMS: atom_id res chain seq x y z
N LYS A 1 6.21 8.99 -9.59
CA LYS A 1 6.39 7.52 -9.68
C LYS A 1 5.06 6.85 -9.35
N ALA A 2 4.65 5.86 -10.13
CA ALA A 2 3.48 5.03 -9.83
C ALA A 2 3.91 3.57 -9.81
N SER A 3 3.29 2.76 -8.95
CA SER A 3 3.50 1.31 -8.89
C SER A 3 2.24 0.59 -8.45
N VAL A 4 2.11 -0.66 -8.89
CA VAL A 4 1.07 -1.58 -8.43
C VAL A 4 1.74 -2.89 -8.08
N SER A 5 1.34 -3.46 -6.94
CA SER A 5 1.88 -4.71 -6.41
C SER A 5 0.74 -5.67 -6.09
N TYR A 6 0.96 -6.97 -6.28
CA TYR A 6 0.01 -8.03 -5.90
C TYR A 6 0.77 -9.14 -5.17
N ALA A 7 0.17 -9.66 -4.10
CA ALA A 7 0.80 -10.69 -3.27
C ALA A 7 -0.16 -11.83 -2.94
N VAL A 8 0.39 -13.05 -2.99
CA VAL A 8 -0.26 -14.31 -2.62
C VAL A 8 0.68 -15.17 -1.77
N ALA A 9 0.12 -16.02 -0.92
CA ALA A 9 0.85 -16.97 -0.11
C ALA A 9 1.31 -18.16 -0.96
N ASP A 10 2.58 -18.54 -0.84
CA ASP A 10 3.13 -19.73 -1.51
C ASP A 10 2.47 -21.03 -1.00
N ARG A 11 2.15 -21.09 0.30
CA ARG A 11 1.42 -22.22 0.89
C ARG A 11 0.19 -21.74 1.65
N LYS A 12 -0.93 -22.37 1.34
CA LYS A 12 -2.21 -22.16 2.01
C LYS A 12 -2.21 -22.86 3.37
N ARG A 13 -2.55 -22.15 4.44
CA ARG A 13 -2.87 -22.78 5.74
C ARG A 13 -4.28 -23.37 5.64
N ALA A 14 -4.52 -24.46 6.37
CA ALA A 14 -5.83 -25.09 6.39
C ALA A 14 -6.91 -24.05 6.75
N PHE A 15 -7.98 -24.01 5.96
CA PHE A 15 -9.16 -23.16 6.13
C PHE A 15 -8.96 -21.64 5.94
N THR A 16 -7.79 -21.15 5.49
CA THR A 16 -7.58 -19.72 5.16
C THR A 16 -7.38 -19.54 3.66
N ASP A 17 -7.72 -18.37 3.10
CA ASP A 17 -7.38 -18.03 1.70
C ASP A 17 -5.85 -17.78 1.52
N ASP A 18 -5.37 -17.64 0.29
CA ASP A 18 -3.97 -17.38 -0.05
C ASP A 18 -3.73 -15.94 -0.56
N LYS A 19 -4.76 -15.16 -0.85
CA LYS A 19 -4.60 -13.80 -1.40
C LYS A 19 -4.37 -12.77 -0.31
N TYR A 20 -3.17 -12.19 -0.29
CA TYR A 20 -2.90 -11.02 0.55
C TYR A 20 -3.55 -9.77 -0.03
N GLY A 21 -3.62 -9.63 -1.35
CA GLY A 21 -4.30 -8.51 -2.01
C GLY A 21 -3.38 -7.71 -2.92
N TYR A 22 -3.81 -6.50 -3.29
CA TYR A 22 -3.04 -5.61 -4.14
C TYR A 22 -2.91 -4.21 -3.54
N GLU A 23 -1.82 -3.55 -3.86
CA GLU A 23 -1.51 -2.19 -3.45
C GLU A 23 -1.20 -1.32 -4.66
N MET A 24 -1.66 -0.07 -4.62
CA MET A 24 -1.37 0.95 -5.61
C MET A 24 -0.71 2.14 -4.92
N ASP A 25 0.45 2.55 -5.42
CA ASP A 25 1.20 3.69 -4.91
C ASP A 25 1.38 4.76 -5.98
N LEU A 26 1.20 6.01 -5.59
CA LEU A 26 1.50 7.17 -6.41
C LEU A 26 2.28 8.18 -5.59
N THR A 27 3.41 8.64 -6.12
CA THR A 27 4.20 9.70 -5.52
C THR A 27 4.59 10.75 -6.55
N ALA A 28 4.53 12.01 -6.14
CA ALA A 28 5.02 13.17 -6.89
C ALA A 28 6.04 13.90 -6.03
N THR A 29 7.13 14.36 -6.63
CA THR A 29 8.14 15.18 -5.95
C THR A 29 8.36 16.44 -6.76
N TYR A 30 8.28 17.59 -6.09
CA TYR A 30 8.48 18.91 -6.66
C TYR A 30 9.65 19.59 -5.97
N LYS A 31 10.57 20.14 -6.76
CA LYS A 31 11.66 20.97 -6.26
C LYS A 31 11.14 22.40 -6.08
N ILE A 32 11.11 22.88 -4.84
CA ILE A 32 10.73 24.25 -4.53
C ILE A 32 11.92 25.18 -4.80
N THR A 33 13.13 24.76 -4.42
CA THR A 33 14.41 25.43 -4.69
C THR A 33 15.49 24.40 -5.03
N ASN A 34 16.74 24.84 -5.22
CA ASN A 34 17.88 23.95 -5.48
C ASN A 34 18.18 22.98 -4.32
N ASN A 35 17.83 23.37 -3.10
CA ASN A 35 18.11 22.61 -1.88
C ASN A 35 16.86 22.17 -1.12
N LEU A 36 15.66 22.51 -1.61
CA LEU A 36 14.38 22.18 -0.97
C LEU A 36 13.45 21.45 -1.94
N SER A 37 13.00 20.25 -1.54
CA SER A 37 12.03 19.45 -2.30
C SER A 37 10.86 19.03 -1.42
N TYR A 38 9.66 18.99 -2.00
CA TYR A 38 8.44 18.50 -1.37
C TYR A 38 7.90 17.29 -2.13
N MET A 39 7.56 16.23 -1.40
CA MET A 39 6.95 15.03 -1.96
C MET A 39 5.56 14.83 -1.38
N LEU A 40 4.60 14.58 -2.27
CA LEU A 40 3.26 14.14 -1.95
C LEU A 40 3.10 12.70 -2.42
N GLY A 41 2.59 11.83 -1.56
CA GLY A 41 2.37 10.42 -1.87
C GLY A 41 1.00 9.94 -1.41
N GLY A 42 0.41 9.02 -2.16
CA GLY A 42 -0.82 8.32 -1.81
C GLY A 42 -0.63 6.82 -2.04
N GLY A 43 -1.14 6.02 -1.11
CA GLY A 43 -1.16 4.56 -1.18
C GLY A 43 -2.57 4.02 -0.92
N TYR A 44 -2.97 2.97 -1.63
CA TYR A 44 -4.21 2.25 -1.38
C TYR A 44 -3.96 0.74 -1.43
N LEU A 45 -4.25 0.07 -0.32
CA LEU A 45 -4.16 -1.37 -0.16
C LEU A 45 -5.57 -1.95 -0.12
N LYS A 46 -5.88 -2.81 -1.11
CA LYS A 46 -7.06 -3.67 -1.02
C LYS A 46 -6.68 -4.97 -0.31
N ALA A 47 -7.21 -5.16 0.88
CA ALA A 47 -6.99 -6.37 1.66
C ALA A 47 -7.63 -7.58 0.95
N GLY A 48 -6.84 -8.62 0.76
CA GLY A 48 -7.29 -9.88 0.19
C GLY A 48 -7.94 -10.80 1.23
N ASP A 49 -8.53 -11.89 0.74
CA ASP A 49 -9.30 -12.82 1.57
C ASP A 49 -8.45 -13.56 2.61
N TYR A 50 -7.12 -13.55 2.48
CA TYR A 50 -6.21 -14.11 3.51
C TYR A 50 -6.49 -13.50 4.89
N TYR A 51 -6.77 -12.20 4.94
CA TYR A 51 -7.01 -11.48 6.20
C TYR A 51 -8.38 -11.76 6.81
N LYS A 52 -9.31 -12.38 6.08
CA LYS A 52 -10.60 -12.83 6.63
C LYS A 52 -10.43 -14.03 7.57
N GLY A 53 -9.28 -14.71 7.51
CA GLY A 53 -8.98 -15.88 8.33
C GLY A 53 -9.87 -17.07 7.96
N ILE A 54 -10.37 -17.79 8.96
CA ILE A 54 -11.14 -19.02 8.77
C ILE A 54 -12.57 -18.74 8.28
N ASN A 55 -13.14 -17.58 8.64
CA ASN A 55 -14.51 -17.24 8.30
C ASN A 55 -14.56 -16.23 7.15
N ALA A 56 -14.96 -16.69 5.96
CA ALA A 56 -15.08 -15.84 4.77
C ALA A 56 -16.16 -14.75 4.89
N ALA A 57 -17.06 -14.84 5.87
CA ALA A 57 -18.06 -13.80 6.15
C ALA A 57 -17.47 -12.59 6.91
N ASN A 58 -16.23 -12.68 7.39
CA ASN A 58 -15.56 -11.55 8.03
C ASN A 58 -15.36 -10.41 7.01
N ASN A 59 -15.68 -9.20 7.44
CA ASN A 59 -15.39 -7.99 6.68
C ASN A 59 -14.02 -7.46 7.10
N VAL A 60 -13.15 -7.21 6.12
CA VAL A 60 -11.82 -6.65 6.33
C VAL A 60 -11.75 -5.37 5.53
N ASP A 61 -11.46 -4.28 6.23
CA ASP A 61 -11.35 -2.97 5.62
C ASP A 61 -10.07 -2.83 4.80
N ASN A 62 -10.18 -2.01 3.77
CA ASN A 62 -9.04 -1.60 2.96
C ASN A 62 -8.30 -0.46 3.64
N ASN A 63 -7.02 -0.29 3.31
CA ASN A 63 -6.21 0.76 3.91
C ASN A 63 -5.84 1.84 2.88
N TYR A 64 -5.74 3.07 3.35
CA TYR A 64 -5.24 4.21 2.58
C TYR A 64 -4.17 4.96 3.35
N LEU A 65 -3.19 5.49 2.64
CA LEU A 65 -2.09 6.24 3.22
C LEU A 65 -1.88 7.54 2.45
N LEU A 66 -1.70 8.64 3.18
CA LEU A 66 -1.28 9.92 2.63
C LEU A 66 0.08 10.31 3.23
N ILE A 67 1.04 10.63 2.38
CA ILE A 67 2.41 10.98 2.77
C ILE A 67 2.71 12.41 2.35
N ASN A 68 3.17 13.21 3.30
CA ASN A 68 3.69 14.56 3.09
C ASN A 68 5.13 14.60 3.59
N LYS A 69 6.09 14.87 2.71
CA LYS A 69 7.52 14.85 3.05
C LYS A 69 8.24 16.08 2.50
N LEU A 70 8.94 16.79 3.38
CA LEU A 70 9.85 17.88 3.03
C LEU A 70 11.30 17.38 3.12
N THR A 71 12.15 17.76 2.18
CA THR A 71 13.57 17.38 2.16
C THR A 71 14.42 18.61 1.90
N LEU A 72 15.35 18.89 2.83
CA LEU A 72 16.31 19.99 2.79
C LEU A 72 17.73 19.41 2.74
N THR A 73 18.57 19.94 1.85
CA THR A 73 20.00 19.59 1.75
C THR A 73 20.86 20.82 2.06
N PHE A 74 21.97 20.62 2.77
CA PHE A 74 22.87 21.69 3.22
C PHE A 74 24.16 21.71 2.42
#